data_AF-U1R1Q9-F1
#
_entry.id   AF-U1R1Q9-F1
#
_cell.length_a   1.000
_cell.length_b   1.000
_cell.length_c   1.000
_cell.angle_alpha   90.00
_cell.angle_beta   90.00
_cell.angle_gamma   90.00
#
_symmetry.space_group_name_H-M   'P 1'
#
loop_
_entity.id
_entity.type
_entity.pdbx_description
1 polymer ?
#
loop_
_entity_poly.entity_id
_entity_poly.type
_entity_poly.pdbx_seq_one_letter_code
_entity_poly.pdbx_strand_id
1 'polypeptide(L)'
;MILFAGDPHGSFDHLYPFLKTQQDVALVILGDLQLTTPEPLEKLAQLADLWFIHGNHDSKTVEAFEALWGTEWKQRNLHGRVQNIQGKRIAGLGGVFRGQIWMPPNKPMFFDPIHYCQYCSQERIWRGGVPLRHRTSIFPSDIEVLETQQADILICHEAPKPHPSGFAVINQLAEKMGVQQIYHGHHHENFDYADSKQPYQIINVGFRSLCDEAGRYLYVGVDDRGV
;
A
#
# COMPACT_ATOMS: atom_id res chain seq x y z
N MET A 1 3.83 -19.59 -0.40
CA MET A 1 4.67 -18.59 0.29
C MET A 1 4.14 -17.20 -0.01
N ILE A 2 4.32 -16.21 0.88
CA ILE A 2 3.95 -14.81 0.59
C ILE A 2 5.22 -14.00 0.30
N LEU A 3 5.20 -13.22 -0.77
CA LEU A 3 6.23 -12.25 -1.13
C LEU A 3 5.65 -10.84 -1.10
N PHE A 4 6.43 -9.88 -0.61
CA PHE A 4 6.08 -8.47 -0.55
C PHE A 4 7.01 -7.66 -1.45
N ALA A 5 6.44 -6.88 -2.37
CA ALA A 5 7.17 -6.07 -3.33
C ALA A 5 6.90 -4.58 -3.14
N GLY A 6 7.98 -3.79 -3.09
CA GLY A 6 7.94 -2.35 -2.86
C GLY A 6 8.11 -1.53 -4.13
N ASP A 7 7.34 -0.45 -4.23
CA ASP A 7 7.50 0.66 -5.18
C ASP A 7 8.01 0.27 -6.59
N PRO A 8 7.24 -0.50 -7.41
CA PRO A 8 7.69 -0.95 -8.72
C PRO A 8 7.89 0.20 -9.73
N HIS A 9 7.09 1.26 -9.63
CA HIS A 9 7.04 2.39 -10.55
C HIS A 9 7.03 1.98 -12.03
N GLY A 10 6.09 1.11 -12.38
CA GLY A 10 5.87 0.64 -13.75
C GLY A 10 6.86 -0.42 -14.25
N SER A 11 7.87 -0.83 -13.47
CA SER A 11 8.76 -1.94 -13.82
C SER A 11 8.68 -3.07 -12.81
N PHE A 12 8.34 -4.26 -13.31
CA PHE A 12 8.13 -5.48 -12.52
C PHE A 12 9.17 -6.56 -12.83
N ASP A 13 10.19 -6.23 -13.63
CA ASP A 13 11.14 -7.20 -14.20
C ASP A 13 11.89 -7.99 -13.11
N HIS A 14 12.23 -7.31 -12.01
CA HIS A 14 12.90 -7.89 -10.85
C HIS A 14 12.08 -8.99 -10.15
N LEU A 15 10.76 -9.04 -10.35
CA LEU A 15 9.89 -10.04 -9.71
C LEU A 15 9.91 -11.38 -10.44
N TYR A 16 9.97 -11.36 -11.78
CA TYR A 16 9.81 -12.58 -12.59
C TYR A 16 10.82 -13.70 -12.28
N PRO A 17 12.11 -13.46 -12.01
CA PRO A 17 13.05 -14.52 -11.65
C PRO A 17 12.60 -15.33 -10.43
N PHE A 18 11.99 -14.67 -9.43
CA PHE A 18 11.50 -15.32 -8.22
C PHE A 18 10.18 -16.06 -8.46
N LEU A 19 9.25 -15.44 -9.20
CA LEU A 19 7.96 -16.06 -9.49
C LEU A 19 8.07 -17.28 -10.42
N LYS A 20 9.03 -17.30 -11.34
CA LYS A 20 9.22 -18.44 -12.26
C LYS A 20 9.86 -19.66 -11.62
N THR A 21 10.51 -19.51 -10.46
CA THR A 21 11.27 -20.58 -9.79
C THR A 21 10.55 -21.18 -8.61
N GLN A 22 9.38 -20.64 -8.25
CA GLN A 22 8.61 -21.01 -7.07
C GLN A 22 7.18 -21.38 -7.47
N GLN A 23 6.54 -22.25 -6.69
CA GLN A 23 5.14 -22.62 -6.85
C GLN A 23 4.32 -22.07 -5.67
N ASP A 24 3.01 -21.89 -5.88
CA ASP A 24 2.07 -21.44 -4.85
C ASP A 24 2.52 -20.16 -4.12
N VAL A 25 2.93 -19.17 -4.94
CA VAL A 25 3.33 -17.84 -4.46
C VAL A 25 2.12 -16.93 -4.41
N ALA A 26 1.91 -16.30 -3.26
CA ALA A 26 1.12 -15.08 -3.16
C ALA A 26 2.06 -13.88 -3.24
N LEU A 27 1.76 -12.93 -4.13
CA LEU A 27 2.53 -11.71 -4.29
C LEU A 27 1.69 -10.52 -3.81
N VAL A 28 2.25 -9.70 -2.94
CA VAL A 28 1.61 -8.50 -2.39
C VAL A 28 2.43 -7.27 -2.76
N ILE A 29 1.89 -6.35 -3.55
CA ILE A 29 2.57 -5.12 -3.95
C ILE A 29 2.15 -3.94 -3.05
N LEU A 30 3.13 -3.21 -2.53
CA LEU A 30 2.96 -2.18 -1.49
C LEU A 30 2.75 -0.76 -2.04
N GLY A 31 2.03 -0.64 -3.16
CA GLY A 31 1.74 0.65 -3.80
C GLY A 31 2.73 1.06 -4.88
N ASP A 32 2.47 2.25 -5.42
CA ASP A 32 3.22 2.88 -6.52
C ASP A 32 3.48 1.94 -7.70
N LEU A 33 2.41 1.26 -8.11
CA LEU A 33 2.40 0.39 -9.27
C LEU A 33 2.65 1.20 -10.54
N GLN A 34 2.08 2.42 -10.60
CA GLN A 34 2.27 3.42 -11.67
C GLN A 34 2.01 2.83 -13.07
N LEU A 35 0.90 2.10 -13.18
CA LEU A 35 0.48 1.45 -14.41
C LEU A 35 -0.12 2.45 -15.40
N THR A 36 -0.13 2.08 -16.68
CA THR A 36 -0.93 2.74 -17.72
C THR A 36 -1.95 1.77 -18.35
N THR A 37 -1.76 0.47 -18.15
CA THR A 37 -2.65 -0.62 -18.57
C THR A 37 -2.65 -1.72 -17.49
N PRO A 38 -3.66 -2.61 -17.43
CA PRO A 38 -3.67 -3.73 -16.48
C PRO A 38 -2.69 -4.87 -16.84
N GLU A 39 -2.14 -4.87 -18.06
CA GLU A 39 -1.33 -5.97 -18.63
C GLU A 39 -0.16 -6.41 -17.73
N PRO A 40 0.61 -5.52 -17.06
CA PRO A 40 1.68 -5.96 -16.17
C PRO A 40 1.19 -6.83 -15.01
N LEU A 41 0.02 -6.51 -14.43
CA LEU A 41 -0.58 -7.32 -13.37
C LEU A 41 -1.13 -8.63 -13.91
N GLU A 42 -1.72 -8.63 -15.10
CA GLU A 42 -2.20 -9.85 -15.77
C GLU A 42 -1.09 -10.85 -16.01
N LYS A 43 0.10 -10.39 -16.43
CA LYS A 43 1.30 -11.22 -16.59
C LYS A 43 1.79 -11.79 -15.25
N LEU A 44 1.80 -10.99 -14.19
CA LEU A 44 2.19 -11.45 -12.86
C LEU A 44 1.18 -12.46 -12.28
N ALA A 45 -0.12 -12.26 -12.50
CA ALA A 45 -1.17 -13.17 -12.03
C ALA A 45 -1.13 -14.55 -12.69
N GLN A 46 -0.46 -14.71 -13.83
CA GLN A 46 -0.20 -16.03 -14.42
C GLN A 46 0.78 -16.86 -13.59
N LEU A 47 1.57 -16.22 -12.71
CA LEU A 47 2.64 -16.85 -11.93
C LEU A 47 2.39 -16.83 -10.42
N ALA A 48 1.48 -15.99 -9.93
CA ALA A 48 1.23 -15.81 -8.50
C ALA A 48 -0.22 -15.40 -8.21
N ASP A 49 -0.70 -15.69 -6.99
CA ASP A 49 -1.92 -15.07 -6.46
C ASP A 49 -1.62 -13.62 -6.08
N LEU A 50 -1.99 -12.69 -6.97
CA LEU A 50 -1.58 -11.28 -6.90
C LEU A 50 -2.59 -10.43 -6.12
N TRP A 51 -2.07 -9.72 -5.12
CA TRP A 51 -2.76 -8.72 -4.31
C TRP A 51 -1.92 -7.44 -4.24
N PHE A 52 -2.55 -6.33 -3.91
CA PHE A 52 -1.83 -5.06 -3.75
C PHE A 52 -2.56 -4.10 -2.84
N ILE A 53 -1.85 -3.10 -2.35
CA ILE A 53 -2.42 -1.80 -1.99
C ILE A 53 -1.95 -0.77 -3.02
N HIS A 54 -2.68 0.32 -3.14
CA HIS A 54 -2.28 1.43 -4.00
C HIS A 54 -1.36 2.40 -3.25
N GLY A 55 -0.49 3.08 -3.98
CA GLY A 55 0.32 4.20 -3.49
C GLY A 55 -0.19 5.55 -3.99
N ASN A 56 0.62 6.60 -3.86
CA ASN A 56 0.23 7.93 -4.30
C ASN A 56 0.41 8.20 -5.80
N HIS A 57 1.14 7.35 -6.52
CA HIS A 57 1.31 7.45 -7.97
C HIS A 57 0.13 6.86 -8.74
N ASP A 58 -0.64 5.97 -8.12
CA ASP A 58 -1.71 5.20 -8.78
C ASP A 58 -2.98 6.01 -9.09
N SER A 59 -3.04 7.28 -8.67
CA SER A 59 -4.06 8.24 -9.08
C SER A 59 -3.49 9.55 -9.64
N LYS A 60 -2.24 9.56 -10.10
CA LYS A 60 -1.65 10.76 -10.72
C LYS A 60 -2.26 11.08 -12.08
N THR A 61 -2.65 10.07 -12.84
CA THR A 61 -3.31 10.22 -14.14
C THR A 61 -4.58 9.37 -14.19
N VAL A 62 -5.45 9.67 -15.15
CA VAL A 62 -6.68 8.89 -15.34
C VAL A 62 -6.32 7.46 -15.73
N GLU A 63 -5.32 7.27 -16.60
CA GLU A 63 -4.87 5.96 -17.07
C GLU A 63 -4.38 5.09 -15.92
N ALA A 64 -3.60 5.65 -14.98
CA ALA A 64 -3.15 4.93 -13.80
C ALA A 64 -4.30 4.49 -12.90
N PHE A 65 -5.28 5.37 -12.70
CA PHE A 65 -6.46 5.04 -11.92
C PHE A 65 -7.32 3.99 -12.63
N GLU A 66 -7.56 4.13 -13.94
CA GLU A 66 -8.40 3.20 -14.70
C GLU A 66 -7.76 1.82 -14.84
N ALA A 67 -6.43 1.72 -14.94
CA ALA A 67 -5.73 0.43 -14.98
C ALA A 67 -6.06 -0.44 -13.74
N LEU A 68 -6.31 0.18 -12.59
CA LEU A 68 -6.66 -0.50 -11.34
C LEU A 68 -8.17 -0.52 -11.07
N TRP A 69 -8.80 0.65 -10.98
CA TRP A 69 -10.20 0.79 -10.56
C TRP A 69 -11.20 0.68 -11.71
N GLY A 70 -10.76 0.89 -12.95
CA GLY A 70 -11.55 0.69 -14.17
C GLY A 70 -11.63 -0.78 -14.61
N THR A 71 -10.89 -1.68 -13.94
CA THR A 71 -10.81 -3.11 -14.26
C THR A 71 -11.20 -3.97 -13.06
N GLU A 72 -11.15 -5.30 -13.22
CA GLU A 72 -11.38 -6.25 -12.14
C GLU A 72 -10.28 -6.23 -11.07
N TRP A 73 -9.12 -5.60 -11.34
CA TRP A 73 -8.03 -5.47 -10.39
C TRP A 73 -8.41 -4.72 -9.12
N LYS A 74 -9.44 -3.87 -9.15
CA LYS A 74 -10.03 -3.27 -7.95
C LYS A 74 -10.41 -4.30 -6.89
N GLN A 75 -10.80 -5.51 -7.29
CA GLN A 75 -11.16 -6.60 -6.39
C GLN A 75 -9.95 -7.25 -5.71
N ARG A 76 -8.72 -6.95 -6.16
CA ARG A 76 -7.45 -7.42 -5.58
C ARG A 76 -6.72 -6.34 -4.77
N ASN A 77 -7.27 -5.12 -4.71
CA ASN A 77 -6.77 -4.04 -3.85
C ASN A 77 -7.19 -4.25 -2.39
N LEU A 78 -6.25 -4.36 -1.46
CA LEU A 78 -6.50 -4.67 -0.04
C LEU A 78 -6.86 -3.45 0.82
N HIS A 79 -6.82 -2.24 0.27
CA HIS A 79 -7.14 -1.02 1.03
C HIS A 79 -8.52 -1.11 1.71
N GLY A 80 -8.54 -0.88 3.02
CA GLY A 80 -9.77 -0.84 3.84
C GLY A 80 -10.35 -2.21 4.23
N ARG A 81 -9.62 -3.32 4.02
CA ARG A 81 -10.11 -4.66 4.36
C ARG A 81 -9.02 -5.63 4.81
N VAL A 82 -9.45 -6.74 5.41
CA VAL A 82 -8.63 -7.89 5.76
C VAL A 82 -8.94 -9.06 4.83
N GLN A 83 -7.91 -9.70 4.28
CA GLN A 83 -8.01 -10.89 3.44
C GLN A 83 -7.17 -12.03 4.01
N ASN A 84 -7.68 -13.26 3.96
CA ASN A 84 -6.86 -14.44 4.23
C ASN A 84 -6.07 -14.79 2.97
N ILE A 85 -4.74 -14.75 3.07
CA ILE A 85 -3.79 -15.06 2.00
C ILE A 85 -2.78 -16.04 2.59
N GLN A 86 -2.67 -17.24 2.00
CA GLN A 86 -1.76 -18.29 2.47
C GLN A 86 -1.88 -18.60 3.98
N GLY A 87 -3.09 -18.49 4.56
CA GLY A 87 -3.33 -18.75 5.99
C GLY A 87 -3.03 -17.58 6.92
N LYS A 88 -2.67 -16.41 6.38
CA LYS A 88 -2.44 -15.16 7.14
C LYS A 88 -3.55 -14.16 6.87
N ARG A 89 -4.03 -13.50 7.93
CA ARG A 89 -4.94 -12.35 7.81
C ARG A 89 -4.11 -11.10 7.50
N ILE A 90 -4.22 -10.61 6.28
CA ILE A 90 -3.49 -9.42 5.81
C ILE A 90 -4.47 -8.25 5.68
N ALA A 91 -4.24 -7.19 6.45
CA ALA A 91 -4.95 -5.92 6.39
C ALA A 91 -4.23 -4.96 5.44
N GLY A 92 -4.96 -4.24 4.58
CA GLY A 92 -4.37 -3.24 3.70
C GLY A 92 -4.78 -1.80 4.02
N LEU A 93 -3.79 -0.90 4.13
CA LEU A 93 -3.96 0.55 4.18
C LEU A 93 -3.16 1.20 3.04
N GLY A 94 -3.77 1.23 1.84
CA GLY A 94 -3.21 1.97 0.70
C GLY A 94 -3.34 3.49 0.83
N GLY A 95 -2.59 4.21 -0.01
CA GLY A 95 -2.64 5.65 -0.13
C GLY A 95 -1.65 6.40 0.77
N VAL A 96 -1.79 7.73 0.80
CA VAL A 96 -0.92 8.64 1.58
C VAL A 96 -1.71 9.67 2.37
N PHE A 97 -1.11 10.19 3.45
CA PHE A 97 -1.67 11.33 4.16
C PHE A 97 -1.50 12.62 3.35
N ARG A 98 -2.51 13.48 3.36
CA ARG A 98 -2.48 14.77 2.64
C ARG A 98 -3.12 15.84 3.50
N GLY A 99 -2.43 16.95 3.74
CA GLY A 99 -2.95 18.02 4.61
C GLY A 99 -4.30 18.60 4.21
N GLN A 100 -4.69 18.51 2.94
CA GLN A 100 -6.04 18.91 2.47
C GLN A 100 -7.15 17.98 2.98
N ILE A 101 -6.80 16.75 3.40
CA ILE A 101 -7.70 15.75 3.96
C ILE A 101 -7.39 15.58 5.45
N TRP A 102 -6.19 15.10 5.74
CA TRP A 102 -5.67 14.80 7.06
C TRP A 102 -4.16 14.63 7.02
N MET A 103 -3.45 15.30 7.93
CA MET A 103 -2.02 15.14 8.16
C MET A 103 -1.79 14.90 9.66
N PRO A 104 -1.74 13.64 10.11
CA PRO A 104 -1.49 13.32 11.52
C PRO A 104 -0.18 13.96 12.01
N PRO A 105 -0.09 14.40 13.28
CA PRO A 105 -1.08 14.23 14.35
C PRO A 105 -2.17 15.32 14.38
N ASN A 106 -2.24 16.19 13.38
CA ASN A 106 -3.27 17.23 13.35
C ASN A 106 -4.66 16.61 13.18
N LYS A 107 -5.69 17.36 13.61
CA LYS A 107 -7.08 16.98 13.39
C LYS A 107 -7.35 16.85 11.88
N PRO A 108 -8.15 15.86 11.45
CA PRO A 108 -8.56 15.76 10.06
C PRO A 108 -9.45 16.95 9.66
N MET A 109 -9.28 17.43 8.43
CA MET A 109 -10.18 18.40 7.81
C MET A 109 -11.47 17.72 7.35
N PHE A 110 -11.35 16.50 6.84
CA PHE A 110 -12.47 15.69 6.37
C PHE A 110 -12.34 14.27 6.89
N PHE A 111 -13.48 13.71 7.30
CA PHE A 111 -13.55 12.40 7.94
C PHE A 111 -13.56 11.26 6.91
N ASP A 112 -14.30 11.44 5.82
CA ASP A 112 -14.46 10.47 4.75
C ASP A 112 -14.61 11.19 3.38
N PRO A 113 -14.63 10.45 2.26
CA PRO A 113 -14.82 11.02 0.93
C PRO A 113 -16.13 11.80 0.74
N ILE A 114 -17.22 11.40 1.40
CA ILE A 114 -18.54 12.06 1.30
C ILE A 114 -18.48 13.42 1.99
N HIS A 115 -17.93 13.47 3.20
CA HIS A 115 -17.66 14.70 3.95
C HIS A 115 -16.82 15.65 3.09
N TYR A 116 -15.74 15.20 2.45
CA TYR A 116 -14.98 16.07 1.53
C TYR A 116 -15.86 16.64 0.42
N CYS A 117 -16.68 15.81 -0.22
CA CYS A 117 -17.48 16.21 -1.37
C CYS A 117 -18.60 17.22 -1.01
N GLN A 118 -19.07 17.24 0.23
CA GLN A 118 -20.04 18.23 0.71
C GLN A 118 -19.49 19.67 0.72
N TYR A 119 -18.17 19.83 0.87
CA TYR A 119 -17.50 21.14 0.93
C TYR A 119 -16.66 21.44 -0.31
N CYS A 120 -16.56 20.48 -1.24
CA CYS A 120 -15.82 20.63 -2.48
C CYS A 120 -16.68 21.31 -3.55
N SER A 121 -16.08 22.17 -4.38
CA SER A 121 -16.79 22.73 -5.53
C SER A 121 -17.11 21.65 -6.57
N GLN A 122 -18.27 21.75 -7.22
CA GLN A 122 -18.73 20.76 -8.19
C GLN A 122 -17.73 20.54 -9.35
N GLU A 123 -17.00 21.58 -9.75
CA GLU A 123 -15.98 21.52 -10.81
C GLU A 123 -14.78 20.62 -10.44
N ARG A 124 -14.51 20.42 -9.16
CA ARG A 124 -13.42 19.57 -8.67
C ARG A 124 -13.86 18.12 -8.45
N ILE A 125 -15.16 17.86 -8.37
CA ILE A 125 -15.71 16.52 -8.23
C ILE A 125 -15.37 15.72 -9.49
N TRP A 126 -14.69 14.60 -9.30
CA TRP A 126 -14.28 13.73 -10.40
C TRP A 126 -15.12 12.46 -10.36
N ARG A 127 -15.99 12.28 -11.36
CA ARG A 127 -16.88 11.12 -11.54
C ARG A 127 -17.67 10.78 -10.26
N GLY A 128 -18.32 11.79 -9.68
CA GLY A 128 -19.21 11.61 -8.53
C GLY A 128 -18.49 11.31 -7.21
N GLY A 129 -17.19 11.55 -7.10
CA GLY A 129 -16.47 11.46 -5.84
C GLY A 129 -15.33 12.47 -5.74
N VAL A 130 -14.41 12.22 -4.81
CA VAL A 130 -13.27 13.10 -4.56
C VAL A 130 -12.43 13.32 -5.84
N PRO A 131 -11.73 14.47 -5.97
CA PRO A 131 -10.80 14.72 -7.05
C PRO A 131 -9.84 13.55 -7.23
N LEU A 132 -9.40 13.30 -8.46
CA LEU A 132 -8.57 12.14 -8.81
C LEU A 132 -7.40 11.93 -7.83
N ARG A 133 -6.65 13.00 -7.52
CA ARG A 133 -5.52 12.99 -6.56
C ARG A 133 -5.88 12.46 -5.15
N HIS A 134 -7.12 12.65 -4.72
CA HIS A 134 -7.61 12.24 -3.41
C HIS A 134 -8.23 10.83 -3.41
N ARG A 135 -8.27 10.15 -4.56
CA ARG A 135 -8.66 8.73 -4.63
C ARG A 135 -7.67 7.80 -3.94
N THR A 136 -6.45 8.30 -3.68
CA THR A 136 -5.39 7.60 -2.94
C THR A 136 -4.95 8.40 -1.71
N SER A 137 -5.86 9.20 -1.13
CA SER A 137 -5.66 9.84 0.16
C SER A 137 -6.21 8.96 1.26
N ILE A 138 -5.47 8.86 2.37
CA ILE A 138 -5.97 8.19 3.58
C ILE A 138 -6.91 9.15 4.31
N PHE A 139 -8.14 8.71 4.53
CA PHE A 139 -9.15 9.36 5.35
C PHE A 139 -9.20 8.70 6.75
N PRO A 140 -9.63 9.42 7.79
CA PRO A 140 -9.93 8.82 9.10
C PRO A 140 -10.85 7.61 9.03
N SER A 141 -11.86 7.63 8.15
CA SER A 141 -12.76 6.50 7.94
C SER A 141 -12.06 5.20 7.55
N ASP A 142 -10.94 5.29 6.81
CA ASP A 142 -10.19 4.12 6.37
C ASP A 142 -9.50 3.44 7.57
N ILE A 143 -9.04 4.24 8.55
CA ILE A 143 -8.49 3.75 9.81
C ILE A 143 -9.60 3.14 10.67
N GLU A 144 -10.75 3.81 10.80
CA GLU A 144 -11.87 3.32 11.62
C GLU A 144 -12.41 1.96 11.14
N VAL A 145 -12.50 1.77 9.82
CA VAL A 145 -12.91 0.48 9.26
C VAL A 145 -11.93 -0.63 9.63
N LEU A 146 -10.63 -0.36 9.59
CA LEU A 146 -9.60 -1.37 9.86
C LEU A 146 -9.44 -1.66 11.36
N GLU A 147 -9.52 -0.64 12.23
CA GLU A 147 -9.24 -0.79 13.67
C GLU A 147 -10.24 -1.69 14.41
N THR A 148 -11.41 -1.93 13.81
CA THR A 148 -12.43 -2.85 14.34
C THR A 148 -12.16 -4.31 13.94
N GLN A 149 -11.17 -4.56 13.10
CA GLN A 149 -10.81 -5.87 12.58
C GLN A 149 -9.56 -6.41 13.29
N GLN A 150 -9.20 -7.67 13.01
CA GLN A 150 -8.00 -8.32 13.52
C GLN A 150 -7.18 -8.86 12.35
N ALA A 151 -5.87 -8.65 12.39
CA ALA A 151 -4.97 -9.10 11.34
C ALA A 151 -3.63 -9.59 11.92
N ASP A 152 -2.95 -10.45 11.18
CA ASP A 152 -1.61 -10.91 11.54
C ASP A 152 -0.55 -9.97 10.93
N ILE A 153 -0.84 -9.44 9.74
CA ILE A 153 0.01 -8.55 8.96
C ILE A 153 -0.78 -7.29 8.57
N LEU A 154 -0.19 -6.12 8.77
CA LEU A 154 -0.64 -4.86 8.16
C LEU A 154 0.29 -4.48 7.02
N ILE A 155 -0.25 -4.29 5.83
CA ILE A 155 0.48 -3.67 4.72
C ILE A 155 0.00 -2.23 4.57
N CYS A 156 0.94 -1.28 4.46
CA CYS A 156 0.63 0.12 4.25
C CYS A 156 1.61 0.76 3.25
N HIS A 157 1.21 1.81 2.54
CA HIS A 157 2.15 2.49 1.66
C HIS A 157 3.01 3.46 2.48
N GLU A 158 2.37 4.31 3.29
CA GLU A 158 3.04 5.18 4.27
C GLU A 158 3.78 4.42 5.37
N ALA A 159 4.90 4.97 5.83
CA ALA A 159 5.67 4.36 6.91
C ALA A 159 5.04 4.59 8.30
N PRO A 160 5.10 3.61 9.22
CA PRO A 160 4.85 3.83 10.65
C PRO A 160 6.05 4.52 11.32
N LYS A 161 5.89 5.01 12.56
CA LYS A 161 7.05 5.32 13.43
C LYS A 161 7.78 4.01 13.81
N PRO A 162 9.11 4.03 14.04
CA PRO A 162 9.99 5.19 14.23
C PRO A 162 10.58 5.82 12.97
N HIS A 163 10.11 5.46 11.77
CA HIS A 163 10.59 6.10 10.54
C HIS A 163 10.58 7.63 10.66
N PRO A 164 11.63 8.34 10.20
CA PRO A 164 11.69 9.81 10.30
C PRO A 164 10.44 10.48 9.71
N SER A 165 10.01 9.98 8.54
CA SER A 165 8.82 10.42 7.81
C SER A 165 7.54 9.68 8.22
N GLY A 166 7.61 8.74 9.17
CA GLY A 166 6.50 7.85 9.50
C GLY A 166 5.45 8.44 10.43
N PHE A 167 4.30 7.77 10.49
CA PHE A 167 3.10 8.22 11.19
C PHE A 167 2.72 7.31 12.36
N ALA A 168 2.61 7.88 13.56
CA ALA A 168 2.24 7.16 14.77
C ALA A 168 0.82 6.56 14.72
N VAL A 169 -0.07 7.10 13.88
CA VAL A 169 -1.43 6.56 13.73
C VAL A 169 -1.43 5.17 13.11
N ILE A 170 -0.43 4.85 12.27
CA ILE A 170 -0.27 3.49 11.71
C ILE A 170 0.16 2.51 12.81
N ASN A 171 1.04 2.94 13.73
CA ASN A 171 1.41 2.14 14.90
C ASN A 171 0.19 1.84 15.79
N GLN A 172 -0.65 2.86 16.04
CA GLN A 172 -1.87 2.69 16.83
C GLN A 172 -2.87 1.74 16.15
N LEU A 173 -3.02 1.85 14.83
CA LEU A 173 -3.83 0.92 14.06
C LEU A 173 -3.31 -0.52 14.21
N ALA A 174 -2.01 -0.72 14.04
CA ALA A 174 -1.34 -2.00 14.22
C ALA A 174 -1.61 -2.61 15.61
N GLU A 175 -1.48 -1.82 16.67
CA GLU A 175 -1.77 -2.24 18.04
C GLU A 175 -3.24 -2.66 18.23
N LYS A 176 -4.20 -1.84 17.77
CA LYS A 176 -5.63 -2.14 17.88
C LYS A 176 -6.01 -3.43 17.13
N MET A 177 -5.40 -3.65 15.97
CA MET A 177 -5.65 -4.82 15.13
C MET A 177 -4.90 -6.09 15.60
N GLY A 178 -4.01 -5.98 16.59
CA GLY A 178 -3.23 -7.09 17.11
C GLY A 178 -2.18 -7.65 16.13
N VAL A 179 -1.65 -6.80 15.24
CA VAL A 179 -0.73 -7.25 14.19
C VAL A 179 0.63 -7.63 14.73
N GLN A 180 1.30 -8.57 14.05
CA GLN A 180 2.64 -9.04 14.39
C GLN A 180 3.71 -8.47 13.46
N GLN A 181 3.32 -8.06 12.25
CA GLN A 181 4.23 -7.50 11.26
C GLN A 181 3.57 -6.35 10.49
N ILE A 182 4.35 -5.32 10.16
CA ILE A 182 3.99 -4.25 9.24
C ILE A 182 4.94 -4.27 8.05
N TYR A 183 4.40 -4.23 6.83
CA TYR A 183 5.19 -4.03 5.60
C TYR A 183 4.83 -2.69 4.96
N HIS A 184 5.82 -1.87 4.61
CA HIS A 184 5.58 -0.59 3.94
C HIS A 184 6.59 -0.22 2.84
N GLY A 185 6.15 0.64 1.91
CA GLY A 185 6.96 1.19 0.81
C GLY A 185 7.15 2.70 0.91
N HIS A 186 6.85 3.41 -0.18
CA HIS A 186 6.75 4.87 -0.35
C HIS A 186 8.05 5.67 -0.35
N HIS A 187 8.98 5.37 0.57
CA HIS A 187 10.17 6.21 0.76
C HIS A 187 11.36 5.81 -0.11
N HIS A 188 11.25 4.73 -0.90
CA HIS A 188 12.26 4.22 -1.83
C HIS A 188 13.60 3.83 -1.19
N GLU A 189 13.71 3.94 0.12
CA GLU A 189 14.83 3.48 0.93
C GLU A 189 14.55 2.06 1.46
N ASN A 190 15.58 1.43 2.02
CA ASN A 190 15.47 0.17 2.74
C ASN A 190 15.80 0.45 4.22
N PHE A 191 14.93 1.23 4.88
CA PHE A 191 15.13 1.65 6.25
C PHE A 191 15.19 0.46 7.20
N ASP A 192 16.22 0.42 8.05
CA ASP A 192 16.43 -0.65 9.02
C ASP A 192 15.75 -0.34 10.35
N TYR A 193 14.89 -1.26 10.79
CA TYR A 193 14.16 -1.20 12.06
C TYR A 193 14.73 -2.12 13.15
N ALA A 194 15.96 -2.62 13.00
CA ALA A 194 16.60 -3.51 13.98
C ALA A 194 16.54 -2.98 15.43
N ASP A 195 16.61 -1.66 15.60
CA ASP A 195 16.57 -1.00 16.92
C ASP A 195 15.15 -0.65 17.41
N SER A 196 14.11 -0.93 16.61
CA SER A 196 12.73 -0.66 16.97
C SER A 196 12.34 -1.36 18.29
N LYS A 197 11.62 -0.64 19.14
CA LYS A 197 11.11 -1.16 20.43
C LYS A 197 9.62 -1.55 20.36
N GLN A 198 9.06 -1.57 19.15
CA GLN A 198 7.68 -1.98 18.93
C GLN A 198 7.50 -3.48 19.23
N PRO A 199 6.31 -3.91 19.71
CA PRO A 199 6.05 -5.33 19.99
C PRO A 199 5.80 -6.17 18.72
N TYR A 200 5.81 -5.54 17.55
CA TYR A 200 5.67 -6.14 16.22
C TYR A 200 6.87 -5.76 15.34
N GLN A 201 7.12 -6.57 14.32
CA GLN A 201 8.17 -6.30 13.33
C GLN A 201 7.70 -5.22 12.34
N ILE A 202 8.60 -4.32 11.94
CA ILE A 202 8.36 -3.37 10.86
C ILE A 202 9.38 -3.66 9.76
N ILE A 203 8.90 -3.81 8.53
CA ILE A 203 9.69 -4.11 7.35
C ILE A 203 9.41 -3.01 6.34
N ASN A 204 10.43 -2.21 6.02
CA ASN A 204 10.39 -1.41 4.80
C ASN A 204 10.69 -2.35 3.63
N VAL A 205 9.97 -2.24 2.52
CA VAL A 205 10.31 -2.85 1.23
C VAL A 205 10.49 -1.70 0.27
N GLY A 206 11.75 -1.33 0.01
CA GLY A 206 12.10 -0.14 -0.75
C GLY A 206 11.87 -0.24 -2.26
N PHE A 207 12.48 0.70 -2.98
CA PHE A 207 12.33 0.83 -4.42
C PHE A 207 12.67 -0.45 -5.17
N ARG A 208 11.67 -1.03 -5.85
CA ARG A 208 11.80 -2.28 -6.60
C ARG A 208 12.47 -3.39 -5.79
N SER A 209 12.21 -3.42 -4.48
CA SER A 209 12.70 -4.46 -3.57
C SER A 209 11.67 -5.57 -3.41
N LEU A 210 12.15 -6.74 -3.00
CA LEU A 210 11.34 -7.93 -2.75
C LEU A 210 11.81 -8.60 -1.47
N CYS A 211 10.88 -8.92 -0.57
CA CYS A 211 11.15 -9.73 0.60
C CYS A 211 10.11 -10.85 0.78
N ASP A 212 10.44 -11.84 1.61
CA ASP A 212 9.53 -12.90 2.00
C ASP A 212 8.70 -12.55 3.25
N GLU A 213 7.85 -13.48 3.68
CA GLU A 213 6.97 -13.34 4.86
C GLU A 213 7.69 -13.24 6.22
N ALA A 214 9.00 -13.48 6.26
CA ALA A 214 9.82 -13.28 7.44
C ALA A 214 10.55 -11.92 7.41
N GLY A 215 10.28 -11.09 6.40
CA GLY A 215 10.96 -9.82 6.18
C GLY A 215 12.37 -9.96 5.63
N ARG A 216 12.76 -11.14 5.12
CA ARG A 216 14.10 -11.34 4.54
C ARG A 216 14.09 -10.88 3.10
N TYR A 217 14.99 -9.96 2.77
CA TYR A 217 15.15 -9.48 1.40
C TYR A 217 15.66 -10.60 0.49
N LEU A 218 14.93 -10.82 -0.61
CA LEU A 218 15.32 -11.66 -1.73
C LEU A 218 15.98 -10.84 -2.83
N TYR A 219 15.57 -9.58 -2.95
CA TYR A 219 16.14 -8.59 -3.85
C TYR A 219 16.04 -7.20 -3.23
N VAL A 220 17.13 -6.43 -3.29
CA VAL A 220 17.19 -5.04 -2.82
C VAL A 220 17.40 -4.17 -4.04
N GLY A 221 16.40 -3.39 -4.41
CA GLY A 221 16.53 -2.43 -5.50
C GLY A 221 17.21 -1.14 -5.05
N VAL A 222 17.74 -0.41 -6.03
CA VAL A 222 18.39 0.90 -5.86
C VAL A 222 17.64 1.89 -6.73
N ASP A 223 17.22 3.02 -6.15
CA ASP A 223 16.58 4.09 -6.90
C ASP A 223 17.65 4.87 -7.69
N ASP A 224 17.81 4.50 -8.96
CA ASP A 224 18.78 5.07 -9.90
C ASP A 224 18.18 6.19 -10.76
N ARG A 225 16.91 6.57 -10.53
CA ARG A 225 16.23 7.61 -11.32
C ARG A 225 16.76 9.03 -11.08
N GLY A 226 17.62 9.19 -10.08
CA GLY A 226 18.28 10.46 -9.73
C GLY A 226 19.79 10.49 -10.03
N VAL A 227 20.34 9.45 -10.69
CA VAL A 227 21.73 9.38 -11.16
C VAL A 227 21.83 9.77 -12.62
#